data_AF-A0A7S3LJS1-F1
#
_entry.id   AF-A0A7S3LJS1-F1
#
_cell.length_a   1.000
_cell.length_b   1.000
_cell.length_c   1.000
_cell.angle_alpha   90.00
_cell.angle_beta   90.00
_cell.angle_gamma   90.00
#
_symmetry.space_group_name_H-M   'P 1'
#
loop_
_entity.id
_entity.type
_entity.pdbx_description
1 polymer ?
#
loop_
_entity_poly.entity_id
_entity_poly.type
_entity_poly.pdbx_seq_one_letter_code
_entity_poly.pdbx_strand_id
1 'polypeptide(L)'
;VNWNEKVKQINDSMIQMNLNDDLKQRVRNSYAFSWAVHGRDENQHEWLHQISKDLRAEVFFTVNRNLIAKLPIFKGADDFFLLDVVQRMVSQLYLPGDYVLRFGGLGQEMFFVTKGTLQAMNEEETTVFSILTAGDFFGEIALIEDDCRRTATVRSFTYSHCNVLRKTDFLELLEIHPKSIRTKTLLKKMARSRQENSKKVKKISAIKKF
;
A
#
# COMPACT_ATOMS: atom_id res chain seq x y z
N VAL A 1 -1.64 3.86 -27.77
CA VAL A 1 -3.12 3.74 -27.78
C VAL A 1 -3.74 5.14 -27.68
N ASN A 2 -4.81 5.43 -28.43
CA ASN A 2 -5.54 6.70 -28.35
C ASN A 2 -6.44 6.71 -27.10
N TRP A 3 -6.37 7.75 -26.25
CA TRP A 3 -7.19 7.90 -25.04
C TRP A 3 -8.68 7.68 -25.32
N ASN A 4 -9.16 8.26 -26.42
CA ASN A 4 -10.58 8.19 -26.77
C ASN A 4 -11.01 6.75 -27.10
N GLU A 5 -10.14 5.94 -27.71
CA GLU A 5 -10.42 4.53 -28.00
C GLU A 5 -10.43 3.68 -26.74
N LYS A 6 -9.45 3.87 -25.84
CA LYS A 6 -9.38 3.16 -24.55
C LYS A 6 -10.58 3.49 -23.67
N VAL A 7 -10.95 4.76 -23.55
CA VAL A 7 -12.13 5.20 -22.80
C VAL A 7 -13.42 4.63 -23.39
N LYS A 8 -13.53 4.57 -24.72
CA LYS A 8 -14.67 3.92 -25.39
C LYS A 8 -14.75 2.43 -25.05
N GLN A 9 -13.65 1.68 -25.17
CA GLN A 9 -13.60 0.25 -24.81
C GLN A 9 -14.00 0.00 -23.35
N ILE A 10 -13.54 0.84 -22.42
CA ILE A 10 -13.90 0.74 -21.01
C ILE A 10 -15.40 1.04 -20.82
N ASN A 11 -15.93 2.10 -21.45
CA ASN A 11 -17.35 2.43 -21.37
C ASN A 11 -18.25 1.32 -21.93
N ASP A 12 -17.92 0.78 -23.10
CA ASP A 12 -18.67 -0.31 -23.73
C ASP A 12 -18.67 -1.55 -22.82
N SER A 13 -17.52 -1.88 -22.23
CA SER A 13 -17.38 -2.98 -21.26
C SER A 13 -18.25 -2.77 -20.01
N MET A 14 -18.27 -1.55 -19.45
CA MET A 14 -19.10 -1.23 -18.28
C MET A 14 -20.61 -1.30 -18.57
N ILE A 15 -21.02 -0.96 -19.80
CA ILE A 15 -22.41 -1.10 -20.26
C ILE A 15 -22.79 -2.58 -20.38
N GLN A 16 -21.93 -3.40 -20.99
CA GLN A 16 -22.15 -4.85 -21.10
C GLN A 16 -22.25 -5.54 -19.73
N MET A 17 -21.46 -5.09 -18.76
CA MET A 17 -21.52 -5.59 -17.37
C MET A 17 -22.72 -5.04 -16.57
N ASN A 18 -23.56 -4.19 -17.17
CA ASN A 18 -24.71 -3.55 -16.54
C ASN A 18 -24.37 -2.85 -15.21
N LEU A 19 -23.23 -2.17 -15.15
CA LEU A 19 -22.81 -1.45 -13.94
C LEU A 19 -23.75 -0.25 -13.67
N ASN A 20 -23.95 0.09 -12.40
CA ASN A 20 -24.66 1.31 -12.02
C ASN A 20 -23.81 2.57 -12.32
N ASP A 21 -24.44 3.73 -12.34
CA ASP A 21 -23.76 4.97 -12.76
C ASP A 21 -22.71 5.47 -11.77
N ASP A 22 -22.88 5.18 -10.48
CA ASP A 22 -21.86 5.47 -9.45
C ASP A 22 -20.56 4.70 -9.74
N LEU A 23 -20.65 3.39 -9.98
CA LEU A 23 -19.51 2.55 -10.31
C LEU A 23 -18.87 2.96 -11.63
N LYS A 24 -19.67 3.27 -12.66
CA LYS A 24 -19.15 3.79 -13.93
C LYS A 24 -18.33 5.06 -13.71
N GLN A 25 -18.84 6.00 -12.91
CA GLN A 25 -18.15 7.25 -12.65
C GLN A 25 -16.85 7.03 -11.85
N ARG A 26 -16.86 6.15 -10.86
CA ARG A 26 -15.65 5.80 -10.09
C ARG A 26 -14.59 5.15 -10.97
N VAL A 27 -14.96 4.23 -11.86
CA VAL A 27 -14.04 3.63 -12.83
C VAL A 27 -13.44 4.70 -13.75
N ARG A 28 -14.26 5.61 -14.29
CA ARG A 28 -13.76 6.72 -15.12
C ARG A 28 -12.79 7.63 -14.37
N ASN A 29 -13.11 7.99 -13.12
CA ASN A 29 -12.24 8.81 -12.28
C ASN A 29 -10.89 8.13 -12.04
N SER A 30 -10.90 6.80 -11.81
CA SER A 30 -9.67 6.01 -11.66
C SER A 30 -8.78 6.07 -12.90
N TYR A 31 -9.35 5.78 -14.07
CA TYR A 31 -8.61 5.81 -15.33
C TYR A 31 -8.14 7.22 -15.71
N ALA A 32 -8.98 8.24 -15.51
CA ALA A 32 -8.61 9.63 -15.78
C ALA A 32 -7.45 10.09 -14.89
N PHE A 33 -7.43 9.71 -13.61
CA PHE A 33 -6.33 10.00 -12.72
C PHE A 33 -5.06 9.23 -13.11
N SER A 34 -5.17 7.92 -13.36
CA SER A 34 -4.05 7.09 -13.83
C SER A 34 -3.43 7.70 -15.09
N TRP A 35 -4.25 8.13 -16.04
CA TRP A 35 -3.81 8.82 -17.27
C TRP A 35 -3.20 10.19 -17.02
N ALA A 36 -3.73 10.98 -16.09
CA ALA A 36 -3.16 12.29 -15.75
C ALA A 36 -1.79 12.17 -15.05
N VAL A 37 -1.60 11.12 -14.25
CA VAL A 37 -0.36 10.88 -13.49
C VAL A 37 0.70 10.15 -14.32
N HIS A 38 0.29 9.17 -15.12
CA HIS A 38 1.17 8.30 -15.93
C HIS A 38 1.17 8.65 -17.42
N GLY A 39 0.42 9.66 -17.86
CA GLY A 39 0.31 10.04 -19.26
C GLY A 39 -0.30 8.92 -20.13
N ARG A 40 0.07 8.92 -21.42
CA ARG A 40 -0.42 7.98 -22.46
C ARG A 40 -0.08 6.51 -22.25
N ASP A 41 0.71 6.23 -21.22
CA ASP A 41 1.51 5.03 -21.15
C ASP A 41 1.17 4.28 -19.85
N GLU A 42 0.16 3.41 -19.93
CA GLU A 42 0.01 2.30 -18.96
C GLU A 42 1.32 1.49 -18.87
N ASN A 43 2.21 1.65 -19.86
CA ASN A 43 3.52 1.07 -20.02
C ASN A 43 4.67 2.10 -19.85
N GLN A 44 4.55 3.12 -19.00
CA GLN A 44 5.63 4.11 -18.72
C GLN A 44 7.02 3.51 -18.43
N HIS A 45 7.07 2.23 -18.12
CA HIS A 45 8.25 1.46 -17.79
C HIS A 45 8.50 0.26 -18.72
N GLU A 46 7.83 0.14 -19.88
CA GLU A 46 8.07 -0.97 -20.83
C GLU A 46 9.51 -1.02 -21.30
N TRP A 47 10.15 0.14 -21.46
CA TRP A 47 11.57 0.25 -21.79
C TRP A 47 12.46 -0.39 -20.73
N LEU A 48 12.01 -0.54 -19.47
CA LEU A 48 12.74 -1.30 -18.46
C LEU A 48 12.91 -2.77 -18.86
N HIS A 49 11.99 -3.34 -19.64
CA HIS A 49 12.12 -4.71 -20.16
C HIS A 49 13.16 -4.82 -21.28
N GLN A 50 13.56 -3.70 -21.90
CA GLN A 50 14.52 -3.66 -23.00
C GLN A 50 15.96 -3.48 -22.52
N ILE A 51 16.17 -3.09 -21.26
CA ILE A 51 17.49 -2.98 -20.63
C ILE A 51 17.87 -4.26 -19.86
N SER A 52 19.16 -4.42 -19.57
CA SER A 52 19.68 -5.58 -18.83
C SER A 52 19.05 -5.69 -17.44
N LYS A 53 19.01 -6.91 -16.89
CA LYS A 53 18.46 -7.16 -15.55
C LYS A 53 19.14 -6.29 -14.49
N ASP A 54 20.45 -6.14 -14.58
CA ASP A 54 21.24 -5.40 -13.60
C ASP A 54 20.98 -3.89 -13.69
N LEU A 55 20.92 -3.33 -14.90
CA LEU A 55 20.60 -1.91 -15.09
C LEU A 55 19.16 -1.59 -14.69
N ARG A 56 18.21 -2.49 -14.99
CA ARG A 56 16.83 -2.37 -14.52
C ARG A 56 16.74 -2.35 -13.00
N ALA A 57 17.48 -3.25 -12.33
CA ALA A 57 17.55 -3.29 -10.89
C ALA A 57 18.14 -1.97 -10.32
N GLU A 58 19.17 -1.42 -10.95
CA GLU A 58 19.81 -0.16 -10.54
C GLU A 58 18.90 1.07 -10.73
N VAL A 59 18.20 1.18 -11.85
CA VAL A 59 17.21 2.25 -12.10
C VAL A 59 16.12 2.18 -11.04
N PHE A 60 15.58 0.98 -10.83
CA PHE A 60 14.49 0.77 -9.90
C PHE A 60 14.91 1.04 -8.45
N PHE A 61 16.14 0.66 -8.08
CA PHE A 61 16.74 1.03 -6.81
C PHE A 61 16.86 2.54 -6.69
N THR A 62 17.48 3.22 -7.65
CA THR A 62 17.67 4.68 -7.59
C THR A 62 16.35 5.43 -7.40
N VAL A 63 15.30 5.04 -8.11
CA VAL A 63 13.97 5.67 -8.00
C VAL A 63 13.32 5.43 -6.63
N ASN A 64 13.38 4.20 -6.12
CA ASN A 64 12.62 3.82 -4.92
C ASN A 64 13.45 3.85 -3.62
N ARG A 65 14.78 3.91 -3.71
CA ARG A 65 15.71 3.88 -2.57
C ARG A 65 15.38 4.95 -1.55
N ASN A 66 15.17 6.18 -2.01
CA ASN A 66 14.86 7.30 -1.13
C ASN A 66 13.54 7.12 -0.38
N LEU A 67 12.61 6.36 -0.95
CA LEU A 67 11.31 6.10 -0.33
C LEU A 67 11.44 4.94 0.68
N ILE A 68 12.14 3.86 0.31
CA ILE A 68 12.23 2.65 1.14
C ILE A 68 13.26 2.80 2.26
N ALA A 69 14.43 3.39 1.99
CA ALA A 69 15.49 3.56 2.99
C ALA A 69 15.09 4.51 4.14
N LYS A 70 14.11 5.39 3.91
CA LYS A 70 13.58 6.29 4.94
C LYS A 70 12.58 5.60 5.86
N LEU A 71 12.05 4.43 5.47
CA LEU A 71 11.09 3.70 6.30
C LEU A 71 11.77 3.20 7.57
N PRO A 72 11.22 3.48 8.76
CA PRO A 72 11.86 3.10 10.02
C PRO A 72 12.13 1.60 10.15
N ILE A 73 11.30 0.75 9.54
CA ILE A 73 11.47 -0.72 9.60
C ILE A 73 12.73 -1.19 8.88
N PHE A 74 13.18 -0.47 7.85
CA PHE A 74 14.34 -0.81 7.03
C PHE A 74 15.59 -0.03 7.44
N LYS A 75 15.54 0.70 8.56
CA LYS A 75 16.69 1.47 9.06
C LYS A 75 17.87 0.54 9.35
N GLY A 76 18.97 0.74 8.63
CA GLY A 76 20.20 -0.05 8.77
C GLY A 76 20.18 -1.39 8.04
N ALA A 77 19.17 -1.65 7.20
CA ALA A 77 19.22 -2.73 6.23
C ALA A 77 20.23 -2.37 5.11
N ASP A 78 20.87 -3.39 4.56
CA ASP A 78 21.83 -3.22 3.47
C ASP A 78 21.14 -2.99 2.12
N ASP A 79 21.88 -2.38 1.18
CA ASP A 79 21.33 -1.98 -0.12
C ASP A 79 20.85 -3.18 -0.96
N PHE A 80 21.45 -4.38 -0.81
CA PHE A 80 21.00 -5.59 -1.53
C PHE A 80 19.65 -6.08 -1.01
N PHE A 81 19.46 -6.11 0.32
CA PHE A 81 18.16 -6.42 0.90
C PHE A 81 17.10 -5.41 0.47
N LEU A 82 17.42 -4.11 0.51
CA LEU A 82 16.51 -3.06 0.07
C LEU A 82 16.12 -3.23 -1.40
N LEU A 83 17.09 -3.53 -2.27
CA LEU A 83 16.85 -3.79 -3.69
C LEU A 83 15.85 -4.95 -3.88
N ASP A 84 16.08 -6.09 -3.22
CA ASP A 84 15.22 -7.26 -3.36
C ASP A 84 13.82 -7.03 -2.75
N VAL A 85 13.74 -6.23 -1.67
CA VAL A 85 12.47 -5.76 -1.10
C VAL A 85 11.69 -4.97 -2.13
N VAL A 86 12.31 -3.95 -2.75
CA VAL A 86 11.61 -3.12 -3.72
C VAL A 86 11.11 -4.01 -4.87
N GLN A 87 11.93 -4.96 -5.34
CA GLN A 87 11.60 -5.79 -6.52
C GLN A 87 10.37 -6.68 -6.29
N ARG A 88 10.07 -7.02 -5.04
CA ARG A 88 8.87 -7.79 -4.66
C ARG A 88 7.66 -6.91 -4.33
N MET A 89 7.81 -5.58 -4.34
CA MET A 89 6.69 -4.68 -4.10
C MET A 89 5.83 -4.48 -5.34
N VAL A 90 4.52 -4.40 -5.13
CA VAL A 90 3.56 -4.06 -6.18
C VAL A 90 2.89 -2.73 -5.87
N SER A 91 2.91 -1.79 -6.81
CA SER A 91 2.23 -0.50 -6.68
C SER A 91 0.71 -0.65 -6.86
N GLN A 92 -0.07 -0.04 -5.99
CA GLN A 92 -1.54 0.00 -6.07
C GLN A 92 -2.05 1.44 -5.90
N LEU A 93 -3.04 1.80 -6.72
CA LEU A 93 -3.75 3.07 -6.70
C LEU A 93 -5.05 2.93 -5.91
N TYR A 94 -5.33 3.89 -5.04
CA TYR A 94 -6.59 4.01 -4.31
C TYR A 94 -7.22 5.38 -4.56
N LEU A 95 -8.52 5.39 -4.85
CA LEU A 95 -9.30 6.62 -5.01
C LEU A 95 -9.74 7.16 -3.67
N PRO A 96 -10.11 8.47 -3.60
CA PRO A 96 -10.80 9.00 -2.43
C PRO A 96 -12.00 8.13 -2.06
N GLY A 97 -12.02 7.68 -0.81
CA GLY A 97 -13.08 6.84 -0.27
C GLY A 97 -12.86 5.33 -0.40
N ASP A 98 -11.84 4.87 -1.13
CA ASP A 98 -11.54 3.44 -1.24
C ASP A 98 -11.02 2.87 0.09
N TYR A 99 -11.42 1.65 0.39
CA TYR A 99 -10.93 0.91 1.54
C TYR A 99 -9.66 0.16 1.16
N VAL A 100 -8.57 0.47 1.85
CA VAL A 100 -7.31 -0.27 1.73
C VAL A 100 -7.31 -1.46 2.66
N LEU A 101 -7.72 -1.23 3.92
CA LEU A 101 -7.92 -2.28 4.92
C LEU A 101 -9.31 -2.17 5.52
N ARG A 102 -9.91 -3.32 5.84
CA ARG A 102 -11.14 -3.40 6.64
C ARG A 102 -10.85 -4.12 7.94
N PHE A 103 -11.35 -3.59 9.05
CA PHE A 103 -11.27 -4.25 10.34
C PHE A 103 -11.77 -5.70 10.26
N GLY A 104 -11.09 -6.62 10.97
CA GLY A 104 -11.46 -8.03 11.05
C GLY A 104 -11.12 -8.87 9.82
N GLY A 105 -10.81 -8.25 8.68
CA GLY A 105 -10.38 -8.92 7.46
C GLY A 105 -9.06 -9.67 7.64
N LEU A 106 -8.78 -10.64 6.77
CA LEU A 106 -7.50 -11.33 6.74
C LEU A 106 -6.44 -10.42 6.09
N GLY A 107 -5.26 -10.36 6.70
CA GLY A 107 -4.12 -9.59 6.21
C GLY A 107 -2.90 -10.44 5.96
N GLN A 108 -2.44 -10.50 4.71
CA GLN A 108 -1.24 -11.22 4.30
C GLN A 108 -0.21 -10.29 3.64
N GLU A 109 -0.39 -8.98 3.79
CA GLU A 109 0.42 -7.95 3.17
C GLU A 109 0.48 -6.69 4.04
N MET A 110 1.55 -5.93 3.87
CA MET A 110 1.71 -4.58 4.43
C MET A 110 1.88 -3.56 3.32
N PHE A 111 1.62 -2.30 3.65
CA PHE A 111 1.50 -1.21 2.71
C PHE A 111 2.45 -0.07 3.08
N PHE A 112 3.03 0.55 2.07
CA PHE A 112 3.92 1.69 2.16
C PHE A 112 3.33 2.84 1.36
N VAL A 113 2.98 3.94 2.01
CA VAL A 113 2.37 5.08 1.35
C VAL A 113 3.46 5.84 0.59
N THR A 114 3.32 5.92 -0.73
CA THR A 114 4.25 6.67 -1.58
C THR A 114 3.71 8.05 -1.94
N LYS A 115 2.38 8.19 -2.00
CA LYS A 115 1.69 9.46 -2.27
C LYS A 115 0.28 9.43 -1.67
N GLY A 116 -0.23 10.60 -1.30
CA GLY A 116 -1.60 10.78 -0.83
C GLY A 116 -1.74 10.70 0.69
N THR A 117 -2.99 10.73 1.13
CA THR A 117 -3.38 10.74 2.53
C THR A 117 -4.44 9.67 2.78
N LEU A 118 -4.23 8.85 3.80
CA LEU A 118 -5.16 7.83 4.27
C LEU A 118 -5.52 8.04 5.74
N GLN A 119 -6.67 7.53 6.15
CA GLN A 119 -7.20 7.62 7.50
C GLN A 119 -7.32 6.22 8.09
N ALA A 120 -6.65 5.98 9.22
CA ALA A 120 -6.85 4.79 10.05
C ALA A 120 -7.94 5.08 11.09
N MET A 121 -8.96 4.23 11.09
CA MET A 121 -10.20 4.39 11.84
C MET A 121 -10.47 3.16 12.70
N ASN A 122 -11.25 3.37 13.77
CA ASN A 122 -11.80 2.28 14.57
C ASN A 122 -12.72 1.36 13.73
N GLU A 123 -13.13 0.27 14.36
CA GLU A 123 -14.00 -0.75 13.78
C GLU A 123 -15.33 -0.16 13.28
N GLU A 124 -15.92 0.77 14.02
CA GLU A 124 -17.18 1.42 13.65
C GLU A 124 -17.02 2.60 12.69
N GLU A 125 -15.80 2.89 12.22
CA GLU A 125 -15.48 3.98 11.29
C GLU A 125 -15.93 5.38 11.76
N THR A 126 -16.04 5.58 13.07
CA THR A 126 -16.52 6.83 13.70
C THR A 126 -15.40 7.71 14.24
N THR A 127 -14.22 7.14 14.46
CA THR A 127 -13.06 7.85 15.03
C THR A 127 -11.83 7.58 14.18
N VAL A 128 -11.30 8.63 13.57
CA VAL A 128 -9.97 8.63 12.95
C VAL A 128 -8.93 8.78 14.04
N PHE A 129 -8.03 7.81 14.19
CA PHE A 129 -6.99 7.84 15.22
C PHE A 129 -5.58 7.98 14.67
N SER A 130 -5.40 7.86 13.35
CA SER A 130 -4.13 8.15 12.68
C SER A 130 -4.39 8.65 11.26
N ILE A 131 -3.60 9.64 10.85
CA ILE A 131 -3.45 10.03 9.45
C ILE A 131 -2.16 9.39 8.94
N LEU A 132 -2.22 8.80 7.75
CA LEU A 132 -1.08 8.16 7.10
C LEU A 132 -0.78 8.91 5.80
N THR A 133 0.47 9.26 5.59
CA THR A 133 0.96 10.08 4.47
C THR A 133 2.22 9.47 3.87
N ALA A 134 2.76 10.08 2.80
CA ALA A 134 3.96 9.58 2.14
C ALA A 134 5.12 9.32 3.13
N GLY A 135 5.68 8.11 3.09
CA GLY A 135 6.71 7.64 4.02
C GLY A 135 6.16 6.86 5.23
N ASP A 136 4.84 6.83 5.43
CA ASP A 136 4.23 5.95 6.42
C ASP A 136 4.05 4.52 5.87
N PHE A 137 3.98 3.56 6.77
CA PHE A 137 3.62 2.18 6.45
C PHE A 137 2.62 1.63 7.46
N PHE A 138 1.81 0.65 7.03
CA PHE A 138 0.73 0.09 7.83
C PHE A 138 0.38 -1.34 7.41
N GLY A 139 -0.46 -2.00 8.21
CA GLY A 139 -0.91 -3.37 7.97
C GLY A 139 0.03 -4.45 8.52
N GLU A 140 1.15 -4.06 9.12
CA GLU A 140 2.17 -4.96 9.67
C GLU A 140 1.68 -5.80 10.85
N ILE A 141 0.68 -5.31 11.61
CA ILE A 141 0.16 -6.00 12.80
C ILE A 141 -0.37 -7.39 12.42
N ALA A 142 -1.16 -7.47 11.35
CA ALA A 142 -1.69 -8.73 10.84
C ALA A 142 -0.60 -9.70 10.36
N LEU A 143 0.62 -9.22 10.09
CA LEU A 143 1.72 -10.10 9.69
C LEU A 143 2.37 -10.81 10.88
N ILE A 144 2.21 -10.25 12.09
CA ILE A 144 2.89 -10.71 13.31
C ILE A 144 1.95 -11.53 14.19
N GLU A 145 0.66 -11.22 14.19
CA GLU A 145 -0.36 -11.96 14.93
C GLU A 145 -0.66 -13.31 14.27
N ASP A 146 -0.95 -14.31 15.10
CA ASP A 146 -1.22 -15.68 14.64
C ASP A 146 -2.56 -15.78 13.88
N ASP A 147 -3.54 -14.93 14.23
CA ASP A 147 -4.86 -14.90 13.59
C ASP A 147 -4.90 -14.13 12.26
N CYS A 148 -3.81 -13.43 11.92
CA CYS A 148 -3.65 -12.61 10.72
C CYS A 148 -4.78 -11.59 10.50
N ARG A 149 -5.45 -11.09 11.55
CA ARG A 149 -6.59 -10.16 11.39
C ARG A 149 -6.17 -8.70 11.35
N ARG A 150 -6.83 -7.93 10.49
CA ARG A 150 -6.70 -6.47 10.45
C ARG A 150 -7.32 -5.85 11.71
N THR A 151 -6.54 -5.05 12.44
CA THR A 151 -6.95 -4.44 13.71
C THR A 151 -7.60 -3.07 13.56
N ALA A 152 -7.69 -2.55 12.33
CA ALA A 152 -8.24 -1.24 12.01
C ALA A 152 -8.78 -1.20 10.58
N THR A 153 -9.66 -0.25 10.32
CA THR A 153 -10.07 0.12 8.96
C THR A 153 -9.15 1.23 8.45
N VAL A 154 -8.67 1.13 7.22
CA VAL A 154 -7.87 2.17 6.57
C VAL A 154 -8.54 2.56 5.26
N ARG A 155 -8.89 3.84 5.15
CA ARG A 155 -9.58 4.41 3.97
C ARG A 155 -8.75 5.51 3.36
N SER A 156 -8.68 5.54 2.04
CA SER A 156 -7.99 6.62 1.33
C SER A 156 -8.82 7.90 1.39
N PHE A 157 -8.21 9.01 1.83
CA PHE A 157 -8.88 10.31 1.89
C PHE A 157 -8.67 11.10 0.58
N THR A 158 -7.50 10.94 -0.04
CA THR A 158 -7.18 11.50 -1.36
C THR A 158 -6.98 10.38 -2.39
N TYR A 159 -6.57 10.74 -3.61
CA TYR A 159 -5.90 9.78 -4.47
C TYR A 159 -4.58 9.38 -3.81
N SER A 160 -4.36 8.09 -3.61
CA SER A 160 -3.20 7.57 -2.88
C SER A 160 -2.53 6.45 -3.64
N HIS A 161 -1.21 6.41 -3.58
CA HIS A 161 -0.41 5.29 -4.09
C HIS A 161 0.23 4.59 -2.91
N CYS A 162 0.12 3.27 -2.90
CA CYS A 162 0.79 2.43 -1.92
C CYS A 162 1.60 1.34 -2.63
N ASN A 163 2.82 1.11 -2.17
CA ASN A 163 3.55 -0.10 -2.51
C ASN A 163 3.18 -1.20 -1.52
N VAL A 164 2.91 -2.40 -2.02
CA VAL A 164 2.42 -3.54 -1.25
C VAL A 164 3.49 -4.62 -1.20
N LEU A 165 3.84 -5.11 -0.01
CA LEU A 165 4.73 -6.27 0.18
C LEU A 165 3.99 -7.38 0.91
N ARG A 166 3.96 -8.58 0.32
CA ARG A 166 3.33 -9.75 0.92
C ARG A 166 4.17 -10.31 2.08
N LYS A 167 3.50 -10.97 3.01
CA LYS A 167 4.11 -11.65 4.15
C LYS A 167 5.10 -12.72 3.70
N THR A 168 4.69 -13.55 2.74
CA THR A 168 5.50 -14.63 2.18
C THR A 168 6.80 -14.09 1.59
N ASP A 169 6.67 -13.09 0.72
CA ASP A 169 7.77 -12.39 0.05
C ASP A 169 8.74 -11.79 1.07
N PHE A 170 8.21 -11.14 2.12
CA PHE A 170 9.01 -10.56 3.19
C PHE A 170 9.73 -11.62 4.04
N LEU A 171 9.10 -12.76 4.31
CA LEU A 171 9.74 -13.83 5.08
C LEU A 171 10.85 -14.52 4.29
N GLU A 172 10.63 -14.81 3.01
CA GLU A 172 11.65 -15.35 2.11
C GLU A 172 12.86 -14.42 2.01
N LEU A 173 12.63 -13.12 1.90
CA LEU A 173 13.68 -12.10 1.88
C LEU A 173 14.56 -12.15 3.14
N LEU A 174 13.97 -12.38 4.31
CA LEU A 174 14.72 -12.47 5.57
C LEU A 174 15.55 -13.76 5.67
N GLU A 175 15.14 -14.83 4.99
CA GLU A 175 15.92 -16.07 4.88
C GLU A 175 17.12 -15.88 3.95
N ILE A 176 16.92 -15.19 2.82
CA ILE A 176 17.98 -14.85 1.85
C ILE A 176 18.98 -13.85 2.44
N HIS A 177 18.52 -12.93 3.28
CA HIS A 177 19.33 -11.87 3.90
C HIS A 177 19.36 -11.99 5.43
N PRO A 178 20.07 -12.97 6.02
CA PRO A 178 20.09 -13.17 7.47
C PRO A 178 20.56 -11.95 8.27
N LYS A 179 21.43 -11.11 7.68
CA LYS A 179 21.91 -9.86 8.30
C LYS A 179 20.77 -8.85 8.55
N SER A 180 19.68 -8.97 7.79
CA SER A 180 18.48 -8.13 7.90
C SER A 180 17.41 -8.69 8.86
N ILE A 181 17.71 -9.75 9.62
CA ILE A 181 16.81 -10.28 10.68
C ILE A 181 16.37 -9.20 11.69
N ARG A 182 17.21 -8.18 11.93
CA ARG A 182 16.84 -7.05 12.79
C ARG A 182 15.56 -6.36 12.33
N THR A 183 15.31 -6.29 11.02
CA THR A 183 14.08 -5.75 10.42
C THR A 183 12.84 -6.46 10.96
N LYS A 184 12.88 -7.80 11.10
CA LYS A 184 11.79 -8.61 11.69
C LYS A 184 11.53 -8.19 13.14
N THR A 185 12.58 -8.01 13.92
CA THR A 185 12.48 -7.59 15.33
C THR A 185 11.94 -6.16 15.46
N LEU A 186 12.36 -5.24 14.59
CA LEU A 186 11.83 -3.88 14.56
C LEU A 186 10.35 -3.86 14.19
N LEU A 187 9.94 -4.62 13.16
CA LEU A 187 8.56 -4.75 12.76
C LEU A 187 7.68 -5.24 13.93
N LYS A 188 8.14 -6.29 14.65
CA LYS A 188 7.47 -6.81 15.85
C LYS A 188 7.30 -5.75 16.95
N LYS A 189 8.35 -4.95 17.21
CA LYS A 189 8.29 -3.88 18.22
C LYS A 189 7.30 -2.79 17.82
N MET A 190 7.33 -2.35 16.56
CA MET A 190 6.45 -1.30 16.05
C MET A 190 4.98 -1.74 16.05
N ALA A 191 4.71 -2.97 15.64
CA ALA A 191 3.35 -3.54 15.66
C ALA A 191 2.76 -3.59 17.07
N ARG A 192 3.54 -4.08 18.06
CA ARG A 192 3.10 -4.12 19.47
C ARG A 192 2.78 -2.73 20.00
N SER A 193 3.65 -1.75 19.75
CA SER A 193 3.43 -0.36 20.15
C SER A 193 2.15 0.23 19.54
N ARG A 194 1.91 -0.02 18.25
CA ARG A 194 0.68 0.43 17.55
C ARG A 194 -0.57 -0.27 18.07
N GLN A 195 -0.48 -1.56 18.38
CA GLN A 195 -1.59 -2.34 18.94
C GLN A 195 -1.98 -1.83 20.35
N GLU A 196 -1.00 -1.52 21.20
CA GLU A 196 -1.25 -0.91 22.52
C GLU A 196 -1.91 0.45 22.38
N ASN A 197 -1.45 1.29 21.44
CA ASN A 197 -2.06 2.58 21.18
C ASN A 197 -3.50 2.43 20.66
N SER A 198 -3.76 1.47 19.77
CA SER A 198 -5.11 1.15 19.29
C SER A 198 -6.06 0.75 20.44
N LYS A 199 -5.59 -0.11 21.36
CA LYS A 199 -6.36 -0.51 22.56
C LYS A 199 -6.70 0.69 23.45
N LYS A 200 -5.76 1.62 23.64
CA LYS A 200 -6.00 2.86 24.42
C LYS A 200 -7.05 3.75 23.76
N VAL A 201 -6.96 3.94 22.44
CA VAL A 201 -7.94 4.71 21.67
C VAL A 201 -9.34 4.10 21.81
N LYS A 202 -9.47 2.77 21.66
CA LYS A 202 -10.75 2.05 21.85
C LYS A 202 -11.35 2.30 23.24
N LYS A 203 -10.52 2.31 24.28
CA LYS A 203 -10.97 2.58 25.66
C LYS A 203 -11.47 4.02 25.82
N ILE A 204 -10.79 5.01 25.23
CA ILE A 204 -11.19 6.42 25.29
C ILE A 204 -12.50 6.66 24.52
N SER A 205 -12.65 6.06 23.34
CA SER A 205 -13.89 6.19 22.55
C SER A 205 -15.09 5.53 23.23
N ALA A 206 -14.88 4.44 23.97
CA ALA A 206 -15.93 3.79 24.75
C ALA A 206 -16.42 4.66 25.93
N ILE A 207 -15.52 5.40 26.58
CA ILE A 207 -15.87 6.28 27.71
C ILE A 207 -16.69 7.49 27.24
N LYS A 208 -16.42 8.05 26.05
CA LYS A 208 -17.15 9.19 25.49
C LYS A 208 -18.56 8.86 24.98
N LYS A 209 -18.96 7.59 24.95
CA LYS A 209 -20.31 7.14 24.55
C LYS A 209 -21.30 7.09 25.73
N PHE A 210 -20.85 7.42 26.94
CA PHE A 210 -21.67 7.56 28.16
C PHE A 210 -21.63 9.02 28.64
#